data_AF-A0A382D1K2-F1
#
_entry.id   AF-A0A382D1K2-F1
#
_cell.length_a   1.000
_cell.length_b   1.000
_cell.length_c   1.000
_cell.angle_alpha   90.00
_cell.angle_beta   90.00
_cell.angle_gamma   90.00
#
_symmetry.space_group_name_H-M   'P 1'
#
loop_
_entity.id
_entity.type
_entity.pdbx_description
1 polymer ?
#
loop_
_entity_poly.entity_id
_entity_poly.type
_entity_poly.pdbx_seq_one_letter_code
_entity_poly.pdbx_strand_id
1 'polypeptide(L)'
;MSGSYIGKNPQYGFFEKQRITTANGSLTEFNLSFTCADSNQLLVSVGGVIQEGGIAYTVLAGTPQQISFTEAPANGIEIFIVWLGKELTGPRFSSAMLTDNAAITSLAATDDFLVYDADTSSLKKVQYQYVHSGVADMTANTVKVRDANSTG
;
A
#
# COMPACT_ATOMS: atom_id res chain seq x y z
N MET A 1 3.24 -32.63 17.37
CA MET A 1 2.37 -33.20 16.31
C MET A 1 2.00 -32.07 15.37
N SER A 2 2.60 -32.06 14.19
CA SER A 2 2.46 -31.01 13.18
C SER A 2 1.08 -31.16 12.53
N GLY A 3 0.09 -30.42 13.03
CA GLY A 3 -1.24 -30.38 12.44
C GLY A 3 -1.15 -29.76 11.05
N SER A 4 -1.07 -30.61 10.04
CA SER A 4 -1.37 -30.24 8.66
C SER A 4 -2.87 -29.97 8.59
N TYR A 5 -3.29 -28.71 8.44
CA TYR A 5 -4.71 -28.40 8.31
C TYR A 5 -4.95 -27.25 7.33
N ILE A 6 -5.82 -27.56 6.36
CA ILE A 6 -6.62 -26.65 5.56
C ILE A 6 -7.17 -25.54 6.50
N GLY A 7 -6.86 -24.27 6.25
CA GLY A 7 -7.31 -23.17 7.11
C GLY A 7 -6.25 -22.53 8.02
N LYS A 8 -4.95 -22.71 7.76
CA LYS A 8 -3.99 -21.65 8.12
C LYS A 8 -4.29 -20.42 7.27
N ASN A 9 -4.58 -19.28 7.89
CA ASN A 9 -4.65 -18.02 7.17
C ASN A 9 -3.30 -17.81 6.46
N PRO A 10 -3.29 -17.40 5.18
CA PRO A 10 -2.05 -17.14 4.46
C PRO A 10 -1.19 -16.18 5.28
N GLN A 11 0.04 -16.59 5.61
CA GLN A 11 0.99 -15.80 6.42
C GLN A 11 1.24 -14.43 5.78
N TYR A 12 1.13 -14.37 4.45
CA TYR A 12 0.95 -13.17 3.63
C TYR A 12 0.10 -13.53 2.41
N GLY A 13 -1.04 -12.85 2.19
CA GLY A 13 -1.83 -12.94 0.95
C GLY A 13 -3.26 -13.44 1.12
N PHE A 14 -4.20 -12.54 1.45
CA PHE A 14 -5.63 -12.82 1.30
C PHE A 14 -6.03 -12.72 -0.17
N PHE A 15 -6.71 -13.74 -0.70
CA PHE A 15 -7.27 -13.71 -2.06
C PHE A 15 -8.69 -13.15 -2.00
N GLU A 16 -8.91 -12.04 -2.69
CA GLU A 16 -10.24 -11.48 -2.89
C GLU A 16 -10.99 -12.29 -3.96
N LYS A 17 -12.29 -12.48 -3.77
CA LYS A 17 -13.15 -13.13 -4.75
C LYS A 17 -14.32 -12.23 -5.12
N GLN A 18 -14.50 -11.98 -6.40
CA GLN A 18 -15.68 -11.32 -6.95
C GLN A 18 -16.54 -12.35 -7.68
N ARG A 19 -17.85 -12.22 -7.54
CA ARG A 19 -18.82 -12.96 -8.32
C ARG A 19 -19.61 -12.01 -9.21
N ILE A 20 -19.77 -12.36 -10.48
CA ILE A 20 -20.60 -11.63 -11.44
C ILE A 20 -21.76 -12.53 -11.82
N THR A 21 -22.98 -12.04 -11.61
CA THR A 21 -24.25 -12.73 -11.92
C THR A 21 -25.08 -12.00 -12.96
N THR A 22 -24.54 -10.93 -13.55
CA THR A 22 -25.23 -10.06 -14.51
C THR A 22 -24.93 -10.44 -15.97
N ALA A 23 -24.29 -11.58 -16.20
CA ALA A 23 -24.08 -12.11 -17.55
C ALA A 23 -25.44 -12.41 -18.21
N ASN A 24 -25.66 -11.82 -19.39
CA ASN A 24 -26.95 -11.85 -20.09
C ASN A 24 -26.85 -12.43 -21.52
N GLY A 25 -25.70 -12.97 -21.92
CA GLY A 25 -25.46 -13.48 -23.27
C GLY A 25 -25.17 -12.42 -24.33
N SER A 26 -25.02 -11.14 -23.96
CA SER A 26 -24.71 -10.06 -24.92
C SER A 26 -23.59 -9.13 -24.45
N LEU A 27 -23.47 -8.87 -23.14
CA LEU A 27 -22.38 -8.08 -22.59
C LEU A 27 -21.08 -8.89 -22.53
N THR A 28 -20.00 -8.28 -22.99
CA THR A 28 -18.63 -8.83 -22.88
C THR A 28 -17.82 -8.17 -21.77
N GLU A 29 -18.27 -7.02 -21.26
CA GLU A 29 -17.54 -6.22 -20.29
C GLU A 29 -18.24 -6.18 -18.93
N PHE A 30 -17.44 -6.27 -17.87
CA PHE A 30 -17.92 -6.23 -16.50
C PHE A 30 -16.93 -5.48 -15.59
N ASN A 31 -17.46 -4.70 -14.64
CA ASN A 31 -16.65 -3.96 -13.68
C ASN A 31 -15.91 -4.91 -12.73
N LEU A 32 -14.63 -4.62 -12.48
CA LEU A 32 -13.81 -5.26 -11.47
C LEU A 32 -13.95 -4.52 -10.12
N SER A 33 -14.07 -5.27 -9.03
CA SER A 33 -14.12 -4.70 -7.67
C SER A 33 -12.77 -4.17 -7.19
N PHE A 34 -11.68 -4.65 -7.78
CA PHE A 34 -10.31 -4.23 -7.47
C PHE A 34 -9.50 -4.06 -8.73
N THR A 35 -8.55 -3.14 -8.69
CA THR A 35 -7.62 -2.95 -9.79
C THR A 35 -6.58 -4.07 -9.85
N CYS A 36 -6.14 -4.39 -11.06
CA CYS A 36 -5.05 -5.30 -11.37
C CYS A 36 -4.18 -4.68 -12.46
N ALA A 37 -2.89 -5.02 -12.47
CA ALA A 37 -1.94 -4.51 -13.45
C ALA A 37 -2.20 -5.15 -14.84
N ASP A 38 -2.48 -6.46 -14.87
CA ASP A 38 -2.72 -7.22 -16.08
C ASP A 38 -3.61 -8.45 -15.82
N SER A 39 -4.03 -9.12 -16.90
CA SER A 39 -4.87 -10.32 -16.85
C SER A 39 -4.23 -11.50 -16.10
N ASN A 40 -2.90 -11.59 -16.03
CA ASN A 40 -2.21 -12.71 -15.38
C ASN A 40 -2.33 -12.63 -13.85
N GLN A 41 -2.76 -11.49 -13.31
CA GLN A 41 -3.07 -11.34 -11.89
C GLN A 41 -4.45 -11.86 -11.50
N LEU A 42 -5.25 -12.32 -12.48
CA LEU A 42 -6.59 -12.83 -12.26
C LEU A 42 -6.66 -14.34 -12.56
N LEU A 43 -7.38 -15.07 -11.71
CA LEU A 43 -7.95 -16.37 -12.05
C LEU A 43 -9.43 -16.15 -12.32
N VAL A 44 -9.84 -16.39 -13.56
CA VAL A 44 -11.22 -16.19 -14.01
C VAL A 44 -11.83 -17.52 -14.39
N SER A 45 -13.06 -17.75 -13.94
CA SER A 45 -13.87 -18.91 -14.30
C SER A 45 -15.23 -18.46 -14.80
N VAL A 46 -15.67 -19.04 -15.91
CA VAL A 46 -16.99 -18.83 -16.51
C VAL A 46 -17.70 -20.19 -16.53
N GLY A 47 -18.81 -20.33 -15.80
CA GLY A 47 -19.55 -21.59 -15.72
C GLY A 47 -18.77 -22.76 -15.13
N GLY A 48 -17.72 -22.48 -14.34
CA GLY A 48 -16.81 -23.49 -13.80
C GLY A 48 -15.62 -23.84 -14.69
N VAL A 49 -15.52 -23.26 -15.89
CA VAL A 49 -14.39 -23.44 -16.81
C VAL A 49 -13.40 -22.29 -16.63
N ILE A 50 -12.14 -22.62 -16.32
CA ILE A 50 -11.05 -21.66 -16.19
C ILE A 50 -10.74 -21.05 -17.56
N GLN A 51 -10.59 -19.73 -17.58
CA GLN A 51 -10.31 -18.94 -18.78
C GLN A 51 -8.84 -18.52 -18.81
N GLU A 52 -8.22 -18.58 -19.99
CA GLU A 52 -6.85 -18.11 -20.20
C GLU A 52 -6.81 -16.58 -20.33
N GLY A 53 -6.02 -15.92 -19.48
CA GLY A 53 -5.81 -14.48 -19.53
C GLY A 53 -5.04 -14.06 -20.78
N GLY A 54 -5.43 -12.94 -21.38
CA GLY A 54 -4.85 -12.43 -22.64
C GLY A 54 -5.40 -13.10 -23.90
N ILE A 55 -6.08 -14.25 -23.77
CA ILE A 55 -6.74 -14.96 -24.87
C ILE A 55 -8.26 -14.90 -24.72
N ALA A 56 -8.82 -15.47 -23.65
CA ALA A 56 -10.27 -15.50 -23.44
C ALA A 56 -10.81 -14.20 -22.82
N TYR A 57 -9.94 -13.44 -22.16
CA TYR A 57 -10.28 -12.13 -21.61
C TYR A 57 -9.06 -11.21 -21.49
N THR A 58 -9.32 -9.91 -21.48
CA THR A 58 -8.35 -8.85 -21.18
C THR A 58 -8.87 -7.96 -20.05
N VAL A 59 -7.97 -7.23 -19.39
CA VAL A 59 -8.34 -6.18 -18.43
C VAL A 59 -8.17 -4.82 -19.09
N LEU A 60 -9.22 -4.00 -19.03
CA LEU A 60 -9.25 -2.66 -19.62
C LEU A 60 -8.79 -1.64 -18.59
N ALA A 61 -8.03 -0.63 -19.02
CA ALA A 61 -7.74 0.52 -18.17
C ALA A 61 -9.02 1.37 -17.97
N GLY A 62 -9.21 1.95 -16.78
CA GLY A 62 -10.36 2.81 -16.50
C GLY A 62 -10.74 2.87 -15.02
N THR A 63 -11.73 3.71 -14.70
CA THR A 63 -12.31 3.86 -13.36
C THR A 63 -13.84 3.89 -13.46
N PRO A 64 -14.56 2.80 -13.11
CA PRO A 64 -14.03 1.52 -12.62
C PRO A 64 -13.24 0.74 -13.68
N GLN A 65 -12.25 -0.05 -13.26
CA GLN A 65 -11.54 -0.97 -14.16
C GLN A 65 -12.50 -2.09 -14.59
N GLN A 66 -12.40 -2.56 -15.82
CA GLN A 66 -13.27 -3.62 -16.35
C GLN A 66 -12.46 -4.81 -16.84
N ILE A 67 -13.08 -5.99 -16.81
CA ILE A 67 -12.66 -7.18 -17.57
C ILE A 67 -13.50 -7.25 -18.84
N SER A 68 -12.86 -7.60 -19.96
CA SER A 68 -13.51 -7.77 -21.28
C SER A 68 -13.26 -9.19 -21.79
N PHE A 69 -14.32 -9.96 -21.97
CA PHE A 69 -14.30 -11.31 -22.55
C PHE A 69 -14.35 -11.26 -24.08
N THR A 70 -13.70 -12.21 -24.76
CA THR A 70 -13.75 -12.29 -26.23
C THR A 70 -15.11 -12.72 -26.77
N GLU A 71 -15.89 -13.43 -25.96
CA GLU A 71 -17.27 -13.82 -26.26
C GLU A 71 -18.16 -13.48 -25.07
N ALA A 72 -19.40 -13.07 -25.36
CA ALA A 72 -20.37 -12.73 -24.32
C ALA A 72 -20.71 -13.98 -23.50
N PRO A 73 -20.46 -13.99 -22.18
CA PRO A 73 -20.81 -15.12 -21.34
C PRO A 73 -22.32 -15.36 -21.38
N ALA A 74 -22.73 -16.64 -21.49
CA ALA A 74 -24.13 -17.04 -21.63
C ALA A 74 -25.02 -16.48 -20.52
N ASN A 75 -26.31 -16.27 -20.84
CA ASN A 75 -27.27 -15.73 -19.88
C ASN A 75 -27.37 -16.61 -18.63
N GLY A 76 -27.20 -16.00 -17.45
CA GLY A 76 -27.28 -16.69 -16.16
C GLY A 76 -26.06 -17.55 -15.82
N ILE A 77 -24.99 -17.52 -16.62
CA ILE A 77 -23.74 -18.20 -16.29
C ILE A 77 -23.07 -17.50 -15.09
N GLU A 78 -22.61 -18.27 -14.11
CA GLU A 78 -21.84 -17.71 -13.01
C GLU A 78 -20.40 -17.45 -13.46
N ILE A 79 -19.91 -16.23 -13.19
CA ILE A 79 -18.50 -15.89 -13.34
C ILE A 79 -17.93 -15.64 -11.95
N PHE A 80 -16.79 -16.24 -11.65
CA PHE A 80 -16.00 -15.85 -10.49
C PHE A 80 -14.60 -15.42 -10.90
N ILE A 81 -14.09 -14.43 -10.17
CA ILE A 81 -12.76 -13.86 -10.36
C ILE A 81 -12.05 -13.90 -9.01
N VAL A 82 -10.82 -14.39 -9.01
CA VAL A 82 -9.93 -14.38 -7.86
C VAL A 82 -8.69 -13.58 -8.22
N TRP A 83 -8.33 -12.60 -7.41
CA TRP A 83 -7.07 -11.86 -7.58
C TRP A 83 -5.94 -12.68 -6.98
N LEU A 84 -4.98 -13.10 -7.80
CA LEU A 84 -3.85 -13.95 -7.42
C LEU A 84 -2.67 -13.18 -6.84
N GLY A 85 -2.62 -11.87 -7.07
CA GLY A 85 -1.61 -10.99 -6.51
C GLY A 85 -2.20 -9.60 -6.34
N LYS A 86 -2.14 -9.07 -5.12
CA LYS A 86 -2.25 -7.64 -4.90
C LYS A 86 -0.83 -7.12 -4.76
N GLU A 87 -0.45 -6.19 -5.63
CA GLU A 87 0.72 -5.37 -5.35
C GLU A 87 0.42 -4.60 -4.05
N LEU A 88 1.08 -4.97 -2.94
CA LEU A 88 1.15 -4.06 -1.82
C LEU A 88 1.98 -2.88 -2.31
N THR A 89 1.35 -1.72 -2.48
CA THR A 89 2.04 -0.47 -2.78
C THR A 89 3.08 -0.21 -1.68
N GLY A 90 4.34 -0.55 -1.97
CA GLY A 90 5.53 -0.23 -1.18
C GLY A 90 5.68 -0.93 0.19
N PRO A 91 6.90 -0.87 0.77
CA PRO A 91 7.14 -1.33 2.14
C PRO A 91 6.29 -0.49 3.11
N ARG A 92 5.38 -1.13 3.82
CA ARG A 92 4.68 -0.51 4.95
C ARG A 92 5.57 -0.64 6.18
N PHE A 93 5.95 0.49 6.77
CA PHE A 93 6.61 0.49 8.08
C PHE A 93 5.60 -0.04 9.11
N SER A 94 5.87 -1.21 9.69
CA SER A 94 5.10 -1.69 10.85
C SER A 94 5.68 -1.09 12.13
N SER A 95 4.87 -0.97 13.19
CA SER A 95 5.33 -0.44 14.48
C SER A 95 6.53 -1.21 15.03
N ALA A 96 6.55 -2.54 14.84
CA ALA A 96 7.64 -3.42 15.24
C ALA A 96 8.99 -3.05 14.61
N MET A 97 9.01 -2.54 13.38
CA MET A 97 10.26 -2.12 12.71
C MET A 97 10.93 -0.91 13.38
N LEU A 98 10.20 -0.17 14.22
CA LEU A 98 10.72 0.95 14.99
C LEU A 98 10.95 0.58 16.46
N THR A 99 10.09 -0.27 17.04
CA THR A 99 10.13 -0.60 18.47
C THR A 99 10.98 -1.82 18.83
N ASP A 100 11.30 -2.71 17.89
CA ASP A 100 12.09 -3.92 18.16
C ASP A 100 13.61 -3.68 18.03
N ASN A 101 14.01 -2.45 17.71
CA ASN A 101 15.41 -2.06 17.62
C ASN A 101 15.91 -1.57 18.98
N ALA A 102 17.20 -1.82 19.26
CA ALA A 102 17.84 -1.29 20.45
C ALA A 102 17.80 0.25 20.47
N ALA A 103 17.52 0.82 21.64
CA ALA A 103 17.52 2.27 21.82
C ALA A 103 18.90 2.85 21.50
N ILE A 104 18.91 3.95 20.74
CA ILE A 104 20.13 4.72 20.48
C ILE A 104 20.43 5.58 21.72
N THR A 105 21.64 5.45 22.27
CA THR A 105 22.07 6.17 23.47
C THR A 105 23.04 7.33 23.17
N SER A 106 23.53 7.43 21.93
CA SER A 106 24.38 8.53 21.44
C SER A 106 24.20 8.70 19.94
N LEU A 107 24.16 9.95 19.45
CA LEU A 107 24.05 10.27 18.02
C LEU A 107 25.38 10.83 17.49
N ALA A 108 25.76 10.44 16.29
CA ALA A 108 26.88 11.00 15.54
C ALA A 108 26.42 12.13 14.61
N ALA A 109 27.34 13.03 14.23
CA ALA A 109 27.04 14.16 13.34
C ALA A 109 26.56 13.73 11.93
N THR A 110 26.84 12.49 11.53
CA THR A 110 26.43 11.90 10.25
C THR A 110 25.09 11.18 10.31
N ASP A 111 24.43 11.13 11.47
CA ASP A 111 23.17 10.42 11.61
C ASP A 111 22.01 11.18 10.94
N ASP A 112 21.02 10.40 10.47
CA ASP A 112 19.81 10.89 9.84
C ASP A 112 18.59 10.58 10.73
N PHE A 113 17.66 11.53 10.86
CA PHE A 113 16.37 11.36 11.51
C PHE A 113 15.26 11.19 10.47
N LEU A 114 14.29 10.31 10.72
CA LEU A 114 13.16 10.06 9.81
C LEU A 114 11.92 10.83 10.28
N VAL A 115 11.23 11.49 9.34
CA VAL A 115 9.99 12.25 9.59
C VAL A 115 8.93 11.94 8.53
N TYR A 116 7.65 12.06 8.90
CA TYR A 116 6.55 12.01 7.94
C TYR A 116 6.28 13.40 7.36
N ASP A 117 6.49 13.55 6.06
CA ASP A 117 6.13 14.75 5.30
C ASP A 117 4.65 14.64 4.90
N ALA A 118 3.82 15.46 5.54
CA ALA A 118 2.38 15.44 5.33
C ALA A 118 1.96 15.98 3.94
N ASP A 119 2.71 16.93 3.39
CA ASP A 119 2.39 17.58 2.11
C ASP A 119 2.57 16.62 0.92
N THR A 120 3.56 15.73 1.02
CA THR A 120 3.87 14.70 0.02
C THR A 120 3.45 13.30 0.45
N SER A 121 2.88 13.16 1.64
CA SER A 121 2.47 11.89 2.26
C SER A 121 3.55 10.81 2.20
N SER A 122 4.79 11.18 2.52
CA SER A 122 5.97 10.33 2.37
C SER A 122 6.93 10.48 3.55
N LEU A 123 7.75 9.45 3.81
CA LEU A 123 8.81 9.54 4.81
C LEU A 123 10.03 10.21 4.20
N LYS A 124 10.55 11.23 4.88
CA LYS A 124 11.76 11.96 4.50
C LYS A 124 12.80 11.85 5.60
N LYS A 125 14.05 12.11 5.22
CA LYS A 125 15.17 12.20 6.15
C LYS A 125 15.51 13.65 6.45
N VAL A 126 15.92 13.90 7.68
CA VAL A 126 16.47 15.18 8.15
C VAL A 126 17.83 14.88 8.75
N GLN A 127 18.87 15.54 8.27
CA GLN A 127 20.22 15.36 8.81
C GLN A 127 20.29 15.90 10.24
N TYR A 128 21.06 15.23 11.10
CA TYR A 128 21.23 15.62 12.51
C TYR A 128 21.58 17.11 12.70
N GLN A 129 22.43 17.66 11.83
CA GLN A 129 22.85 19.06 11.83
C GLN A 129 21.70 20.08 11.79
N TYR A 130 20.51 19.70 11.32
CA TYR A 130 19.36 20.61 11.23
C TYR A 130 18.44 20.54 12.46
N VAL A 131 18.58 19.53 13.30
CA VAL A 131 17.75 19.32 14.51
C VAL A 131 18.53 19.50 15.80
N HIS A 132 19.86 19.50 15.72
CA HIS A 132 20.74 19.86 16.82
C HIS A 132 21.27 21.29 16.62
N SER A 133 20.54 22.28 17.11
CA SER A 133 21.15 23.56 17.48
C SER A 133 21.42 23.52 18.98
N GLY A 134 22.68 23.36 19.39
CA GLY A 134 23.01 23.54 20.79
C GLY A 134 22.67 24.98 21.21
N VAL A 135 22.32 25.21 22.49
CA VAL A 135 22.21 26.59 23.02
C VAL A 135 23.49 27.40 22.82
N ALA A 136 24.63 26.72 22.60
CA ALA A 136 25.91 27.31 22.22
C ALA A 136 25.95 27.85 20.77
N ASP A 137 25.15 27.30 19.86
CA ASP A 137 25.09 27.70 18.45
C ASP A 137 24.07 28.84 18.19
N MET A 138 23.24 29.18 19.19
CA MET A 138 22.32 30.33 19.15
C MET A 138 23.07 31.64 19.40
N THR A 139 23.98 32.01 18.49
CA THR A 139 24.99 33.08 18.63
C THR A 139 24.43 34.50 18.87
N ALA A 140 23.12 34.67 19.01
CA ALA A 140 22.44 35.94 19.22
C ALA A 140 21.36 35.96 20.33
N ASN A 141 21.16 34.87 21.09
CA ASN A 141 20.18 34.90 22.20
C ASN A 141 20.80 35.54 23.46
N THR A 142 21.23 36.79 23.36
CA THR A 142 21.45 37.60 24.56
C THR A 142 20.07 37.96 25.08
N VAL A 143 19.56 37.19 26.05
CA VAL A 143 18.40 37.60 26.84
C VAL A 143 18.78 38.93 27.49
N LYS A 144 18.30 40.03 26.92
CA LYS A 144 18.49 41.36 27.47
C LYS A 144 17.59 41.45 28.69
N VAL A 145 18.04 40.91 29.82
CA VAL A 145 17.44 41.22 31.11
C VAL A 145 17.61 42.72 31.30
N ARG A 146 16.50 43.46 31.24
CA ARG A 146 16.49 44.84 31.76
C ARG A 146 16.77 44.70 33.25
N ASP A 147 17.95 45.09 33.70
CA ASP A 147 18.18 45.24 35.13
C ASP A 147 17.25 46.37 35.60
N ALA A 148 16.43 46.08 36.61
CA ALA A 148 15.46 47.04 37.12
C ALA A 148 16.12 48.22 37.87
N ASN A 149 17.45 48.38 37.80
CA ASN A 149 18.21 49.31 38.65
C ASN A 149 19.18 50.24 37.90
N SER A 150 19.09 50.37 36.58
CA SER A 150 19.69 51.52 35.89
C SER A 150 18.80 52.75 36.09
N THR A 151 18.96 53.43 37.23
CA THR A 151 18.44 54.78 37.46
C THR A 151 19.07 55.75 36.48
N GLY A 152 18.29 56.22 35.51
CA GLY A 152 18.40 57.60 35.01
C GLY A 152 17.71 58.54 35.98
#